data_AF-Q179G2-F1
#
_entry.id   AF-Q179G2-F1
#
_cell.length_a   1.000
_cell.length_b   1.000
_cell.length_c   1.000
_cell.angle_alpha   90.00
_cell.angle_beta   90.00
_cell.angle_gamma   90.00
#
_symmetry.space_group_name_H-M   'P 1'
#
loop_
_entity.id
_entity.type
_entity.pdbx_description
1 polymer ?
#
loop_
_entity_poly.entity_id
_entity_poly.type
_entity_poly.pdbx_seq_one_letter_code
_entity_poly.pdbx_strand_id
1 'polypeptide(L)'
;MVRIFDSGSRYICMGAIVSDRTILTSASCVDSAKSISIQPLERVGNFIQVQKIVPHSAYNATDYSNDIAILRIKHSLTWSPRLHPICLWSNKTYSPLIVEMLHPFNNSGSYIEYLELLTMYNSDCQRTHAYQLRDSHICVKYPYREYTCFPSHSMLRWEDAEGIPYLIGLSTDTRECTEWYYMTFSRIVAFFDWIVDNIAEEEIKRSFKVQ
;
A
#
# COMPACT_ATOMS: atom_id res chain seq x y z
N MET A 1 -2.49 -3.07 9.11
CA MET A 1 -2.68 -1.78 8.40
C MET A 1 -2.82 -0.64 9.40
N VAL A 2 -2.54 0.59 8.96
CA VAL A 2 -2.75 1.84 9.71
C VAL A 2 -3.52 2.85 8.87
N ARG A 3 -4.22 3.78 9.52
CA ARG A 3 -4.72 5.01 8.91
C ARG A 3 -3.68 6.12 9.05
N ILE A 4 -3.64 7.03 8.09
CA ILE A 4 -2.68 8.13 8.00
C ILE A 4 -3.46 9.44 8.06
N PHE A 5 -3.03 10.37 8.89
CA PHE A 5 -3.68 11.65 9.13
C PHE A 5 -2.71 12.82 8.94
N ASP A 6 -3.20 13.92 8.39
CA ASP A 6 -2.43 15.17 8.28
C ASP A 6 -2.34 15.91 9.61
N SER A 7 -1.63 17.05 9.63
CA SER A 7 -1.50 17.90 10.81
C SER A 7 -2.82 18.48 11.34
N GLY A 8 -3.87 18.51 10.51
CA GLY A 8 -5.21 18.93 10.87
C GLY A 8 -6.09 17.79 11.36
N SER A 9 -5.52 16.59 11.62
CA SER A 9 -6.26 15.37 11.97
C SER A 9 -7.24 14.91 10.90
N ARG A 10 -7.05 15.30 9.63
CA ARG A 10 -7.85 14.78 8.53
C ARG A 10 -7.26 13.48 8.03
N TYR A 11 -8.11 12.49 7.83
CA TYR A 11 -7.72 11.23 7.21
C TYR A 11 -7.24 11.49 5.79
N ILE A 12 -6.04 10.99 5.46
CA ILE A 12 -5.45 11.07 4.14
C ILE A 12 -5.56 9.72 3.45
N CYS A 13 -4.94 8.69 4.01
CA CYS A 13 -4.72 7.40 3.35
C CYS A 13 -4.58 6.24 4.33
N MET A 14 -4.37 5.04 3.79
CA MET A 14 -3.92 3.87 4.55
C MET A 14 -2.42 3.61 4.35
N GLY A 15 -1.87 2.83 5.28
CA GLY A 15 -0.52 2.28 5.19
C GLY A 15 -0.43 0.82 5.60
N ALA A 16 0.52 0.11 4.99
CA ALA A 16 0.86 -1.26 5.31
C ALA A 16 2.01 -1.28 6.33
N ILE A 17 1.88 -2.08 7.38
CA ILE A 17 2.92 -2.25 8.40
C ILE A 17 3.86 -3.34 7.90
N VAL A 18 5.15 -3.04 7.76
CA VAL A 18 6.14 -4.00 7.22
C VAL A 18 7.23 -4.35 8.24
N SER A 19 7.35 -3.56 9.31
CA SER A 19 8.17 -3.84 10.49
C SER A 19 7.56 -3.15 11.72
N ASP A 20 8.20 -3.29 12.88
CA ASP A 20 7.77 -2.64 14.13
C ASP A 20 7.90 -1.10 14.10
N ARG A 21 8.64 -0.52 13.15
CA ARG A 21 8.76 0.95 13.00
C ARG A 21 8.57 1.47 11.59
N THR A 22 8.34 0.61 10.61
CA THR A 22 8.22 0.98 9.21
C THR A 22 6.83 0.68 8.65
N ILE A 23 6.26 1.73 8.04
CA ILE A 23 4.99 1.69 7.34
C ILE A 23 5.22 2.09 5.89
N LEU A 24 4.64 1.35 4.96
CA LEU A 24 4.58 1.72 3.54
C LEU A 24 3.26 2.41 3.21
N THR A 25 3.32 3.43 2.38
CA THR A 25 2.16 4.12 1.80
C THR A 25 2.54 4.67 0.43
N SER A 26 1.65 5.40 -0.24
CA SER A 26 1.98 6.06 -1.51
C SER A 26 2.69 7.40 -1.27
N ALA A 27 3.50 7.84 -2.23
CA ALA A 27 4.13 9.16 -2.19
C ALA A 27 3.08 10.28 -2.36
N SER A 28 2.07 10.05 -3.20
CA SER A 28 0.91 10.92 -3.40
C SER A 28 0.14 11.22 -2.11
N CYS A 29 0.12 10.29 -1.14
CA CYS A 29 -0.49 10.51 0.17
C CYS A 29 0.30 11.48 1.06
N VAL A 30 1.58 11.73 0.77
CA VAL A 30 2.49 12.44 1.69
C VAL A 30 3.26 13.58 1.04
N ASP A 31 3.02 13.87 -0.23
CA ASP A 31 3.74 14.85 -1.04
C ASP A 31 3.70 16.29 -0.47
N SER A 32 2.58 16.64 0.16
CA SER A 32 2.22 17.97 0.66
C SER A 32 2.15 18.02 2.19
N ALA A 33 2.33 16.89 2.86
CA ALA A 33 2.17 16.75 4.30
C ALA A 33 3.45 17.14 5.05
N LYS A 34 3.43 18.26 5.77
CA LYS A 34 4.54 18.69 6.63
C LYS A 34 4.71 17.82 7.89
N SER A 35 3.61 17.24 8.35
CA SER A 35 3.53 16.43 9.57
C SER A 35 2.40 15.44 9.42
N ILE A 36 2.67 14.19 9.81
CA ILE A 36 1.75 13.06 9.66
C ILE A 36 1.69 12.30 10.98
N SER A 37 0.50 11.83 11.32
CA SER A 37 0.31 10.82 12.36
C SER A 37 -0.32 9.56 11.77
N ILE A 38 -0.06 8.41 12.39
CA ILE A 38 -0.68 7.13 12.03
C ILE A 38 -1.55 6.61 13.17
N GLN A 39 -2.57 5.84 12.84
CA GLN A 39 -3.42 5.13 13.79
C GLN A 39 -3.58 3.67 13.36
N PRO A 40 -3.06 2.69 14.14
CA PRO A 40 -3.35 1.29 13.89
C PRO A 40 -4.85 1.00 13.96
N LEU A 41 -5.38 0.21 13.01
CA LEU A 41 -6.82 -0.07 12.95
C LEU A 41 -7.37 -0.77 14.20
N GLU A 42 -6.55 -1.59 14.86
CA GLU A 42 -6.93 -2.25 16.11
C GLU A 42 -6.96 -1.28 17.32
N ARG A 43 -6.22 -0.17 17.25
CA ARG A 43 -6.00 0.75 18.38
C ARG A 43 -6.58 2.12 18.07
N VAL A 44 -7.89 2.17 17.83
CA VAL A 44 -8.62 3.42 17.58
C VAL A 44 -8.39 4.40 18.74
N GLY A 45 -8.06 5.65 18.40
CA GLY A 45 -7.70 6.70 19.36
C GLY A 45 -6.22 6.79 19.71
N ASN A 46 -5.40 5.79 19.36
CA ASN A 46 -3.95 5.83 19.56
C ASN A 46 -3.24 6.39 18.32
N PHE A 47 -2.93 7.69 18.34
CA PHE A 47 -2.20 8.36 17.29
C PHE A 47 -0.69 8.33 17.59
N ILE A 48 0.08 7.90 16.61
CA ILE A 48 1.54 7.82 16.68
C ILE A 48 2.11 8.81 15.67
N GLN A 49 2.94 9.73 16.14
CA GLN A 49 3.59 10.69 15.27
C GLN A 49 4.66 10.03 14.40
N VAL A 50 4.63 10.33 13.09
CA VAL A 50 5.68 9.91 12.15
C VAL A 50 6.92 10.75 12.41
N GLN A 51 8.06 10.08 12.57
CA GLN A 51 9.37 10.70 12.78
C GLN A 51 10.03 11.10 11.47
N LYS A 52 9.90 10.27 10.43
CA LYS A 52 10.52 10.51 9.13
C LYS A 52 9.62 10.02 8.00
N ILE A 53 9.48 10.85 6.97
CA ILE A 53 8.81 10.52 5.71
C ILE A 53 9.90 10.40 4.64
N VAL A 54 9.90 9.30 3.90
CA VAL A 54 10.89 9.02 2.84
C VAL A 54 10.11 8.64 1.58
N PRO A 55 9.70 9.63 0.76
CA PRO A 55 9.12 9.34 -0.54
C PRO A 55 10.19 8.84 -1.52
N HIS A 56 9.80 8.02 -2.48
CA HIS A 56 10.70 7.60 -3.54
C HIS A 56 11.16 8.81 -4.36
N SER A 57 12.47 8.96 -4.58
CA SER A 57 13.04 10.16 -5.24
C SER A 57 12.61 10.33 -6.69
N ALA A 58 12.29 9.22 -7.36
CA ALA A 58 11.79 9.21 -8.74
C ALA A 58 10.24 9.22 -8.83
N TYR A 59 9.52 9.52 -7.75
CA TYR A 59 8.07 9.69 -7.79
C TYR A 59 7.67 10.78 -8.80
N ASN A 60 6.72 10.47 -9.68
CA ASN A 60 6.19 11.38 -10.68
C ASN A 60 4.68 11.53 -10.49
N ALA A 61 4.23 12.73 -10.12
CA ALA A 61 2.82 13.03 -9.89
C ALA A 61 1.99 13.13 -11.18
N THR A 62 2.61 13.13 -12.37
CA THR A 62 1.89 13.16 -13.65
C THR A 62 1.41 11.78 -14.06
N ASP A 63 2.26 10.75 -13.98
CA ASP A 63 1.94 9.38 -14.39
C ASP A 63 1.83 8.40 -13.22
N TYR A 64 1.95 8.90 -11.98
CA TYR A 64 1.99 8.13 -10.73
C TYR A 64 3.05 7.02 -10.70
N SER A 65 4.07 7.10 -11.57
CA SER A 65 5.20 6.19 -11.49
C SER A 65 6.00 6.43 -10.20
N ASN A 66 6.48 5.34 -9.62
CA ASN A 66 7.19 5.33 -8.36
C ASN A 66 6.41 5.93 -7.18
N ASP A 67 5.08 5.78 -7.17
CA ASP A 67 4.21 6.29 -6.10
C ASP A 67 4.28 5.44 -4.82
N ILE A 68 5.40 5.55 -4.11
CA ILE A 68 5.66 4.84 -2.84
C ILE A 68 6.44 5.72 -1.87
N ALA A 69 6.12 5.60 -0.58
CA ALA A 69 6.81 6.25 0.51
C ALA A 69 6.93 5.33 1.74
N ILE A 70 8.03 5.53 2.47
CA ILE A 70 8.28 4.92 3.78
C ILE A 70 7.99 5.95 4.87
N LEU A 71 7.21 5.55 5.86
CA LEU A 71 7.01 6.29 7.11
C LEU A 71 7.73 5.54 8.23
N ARG A 72 8.59 6.25 8.96
CA ARG A 72 9.25 5.73 10.17
C ARG A 72 8.66 6.35 11.41
N ILE A 73 8.33 5.51 12.38
CA ILE A 73 7.92 5.95 13.72
C ILE A 73 9.07 5.81 14.72
N LYS A 74 9.07 6.68 15.74
CA LYS A 74 10.15 6.72 16.74
C LYS A 74 10.14 5.50 17.67
N HIS A 75 8.96 5.03 18.04
CA HIS A 75 8.76 3.95 19.01
C HIS A 75 8.18 2.73 18.32
N SER A 76 8.69 1.55 18.66
CA SER A 76 8.23 0.27 18.10
C SER A 76 6.75 0.02 18.41
N LEU A 77 6.02 -0.46 17.42
CA LEU A 77 4.69 -1.06 17.62
C LEU A 77 4.81 -2.31 18.48
N THR A 78 3.80 -2.54 19.31
CA THR A 78 3.66 -3.78 20.07
C THR A 78 2.73 -4.72 19.32
N TRP A 79 3.24 -5.88 18.93
CA TRP A 79 2.49 -6.89 18.21
C TRP A 79 1.30 -7.43 19.00
N SER A 80 0.27 -7.83 18.26
CA SER A 80 -0.92 -8.50 18.76
C SER A 80 -1.43 -9.47 17.69
N PRO A 81 -2.39 -10.36 18.00
CA PRO A 81 -3.00 -11.24 16.99
C PRO A 81 -3.67 -10.50 15.81
N ARG A 82 -3.99 -9.21 15.94
CA ARG A 82 -4.60 -8.39 14.87
C ARG A 82 -3.69 -7.26 14.38
N LEU A 83 -2.48 -7.16 14.91
CA LEU A 83 -1.48 -6.16 14.55
C LEU A 83 -0.13 -6.85 14.40
N HIS A 84 0.16 -7.26 13.18
CA HIS A 84 1.43 -7.86 12.78
C HIS A 84 1.86 -7.27 11.42
N PRO A 85 3.15 -7.36 11.05
CA PRO A 85 3.61 -6.91 9.75
C PRO A 85 3.07 -7.81 8.63
N ILE A 86 2.91 -7.24 7.44
CA ILE A 86 2.64 -7.99 6.20
C ILE A 86 3.95 -8.31 5.49
N CYS A 87 4.04 -9.47 4.84
CA CYS A 87 5.20 -9.83 4.02
C CYS A 87 5.23 -9.01 2.73
N LEU A 88 6.42 -8.80 2.16
CA LEU A 88 6.57 -8.13 0.87
C LEU A 88 6.65 -9.18 -0.25
N TRP A 89 5.90 -8.98 -1.32
CA TRP A 89 6.05 -9.80 -2.51
C TRP A 89 7.40 -9.55 -3.18
N SER A 90 8.17 -10.61 -3.40
CA SER A 90 9.54 -10.53 -3.93
C SER A 90 9.71 -11.25 -5.28
N ASN A 91 8.68 -11.96 -5.76
CA ASN A 91 8.79 -12.70 -7.01
C ASN A 91 8.75 -11.76 -8.23
N LYS A 92 9.91 -11.58 -8.86
CA LYS A 92 10.10 -10.71 -10.03
C LYS A 92 9.57 -11.31 -11.34
N THR A 93 9.27 -12.61 -11.35
CA THR A 93 8.87 -13.34 -12.57
C THR A 93 7.36 -13.28 -12.81
N TYR A 94 6.55 -13.29 -11.74
CA TYR A 94 5.10 -13.25 -11.86
C TYR A 94 4.43 -12.52 -10.69
N SER A 95 3.22 -12.04 -10.94
CA SER A 95 2.27 -11.62 -9.90
C SER A 95 1.18 -12.67 -9.74
N PRO A 96 0.61 -12.86 -8.55
CA PRO A 96 -0.56 -13.74 -8.38
C PRO A 96 -1.71 -13.31 -9.30
N LEU A 97 -2.39 -14.27 -9.92
CA LEU A 97 -3.49 -13.97 -10.84
C LEU A 97 -4.69 -13.39 -10.10
N ILE A 98 -5.00 -13.95 -8.93
CA ILE A 98 -6.11 -13.55 -8.08
C ILE A 98 -5.51 -12.86 -6.86
N VAL A 99 -5.95 -11.65 -6.56
CA VAL A 99 -5.51 -10.84 -5.42
C VAL A 99 -6.72 -10.27 -4.69
N GLU A 100 -6.56 -9.99 -3.41
CA GLU A 100 -7.60 -9.38 -2.59
C GLU A 100 -7.28 -7.90 -2.36
N MET A 101 -8.22 -7.03 -2.71
CA MET A 101 -8.16 -5.63 -2.31
C MET A 101 -8.76 -5.47 -0.91
N LEU A 102 -8.00 -4.82 -0.02
CA LEU A 102 -8.46 -4.42 1.30
C LEU A 102 -8.95 -2.99 1.21
N HIS A 103 -10.26 -2.81 1.41
CA HIS A 103 -10.96 -1.54 1.24
C HIS A 103 -11.63 -1.09 2.54
N PRO A 104 -11.28 0.07 3.13
CA PRO A 104 -11.97 0.60 4.30
C PRO A 104 -13.31 1.23 3.91
N PHE A 105 -14.42 0.64 4.37
CA PHE A 105 -15.78 1.08 3.99
C PHE A 105 -16.14 2.50 4.45
N ASN A 106 -15.48 3.01 5.51
CA ASN A 106 -15.67 4.38 5.99
C ASN A 106 -14.41 4.95 6.68
N ASN A 107 -14.31 6.28 6.72
CA ASN A 107 -13.22 6.99 7.38
C ASN A 107 -13.24 6.84 8.92
N SER A 108 -14.33 6.31 9.49
CA SER A 108 -14.62 6.29 10.93
C SER A 108 -14.58 4.91 11.60
N GLY A 109 -14.69 3.81 10.85
CA GLY A 109 -14.89 2.44 11.37
C GLY A 109 -13.81 1.45 10.94
N SER A 110 -13.53 0.48 11.80
CA SER A 110 -12.46 -0.52 11.61
C SER A 110 -12.80 -1.63 10.60
N TYR A 111 -13.95 -1.54 9.92
CA TYR A 111 -14.42 -2.56 8.99
C TYR A 111 -13.67 -2.46 7.65
N ILE A 112 -13.03 -3.57 7.28
CA ILE A 112 -12.33 -3.73 6.01
C ILE A 112 -13.15 -4.70 5.17
N GLU A 113 -13.55 -4.25 3.99
CA GLU A 113 -14.14 -5.09 2.96
C GLU A 113 -13.03 -5.70 2.11
N TYR A 114 -13.23 -6.95 1.72
CA TYR A 114 -12.31 -7.70 0.87
C TYR A 114 -12.97 -7.91 -0.49
N LEU A 115 -12.26 -7.54 -1.55
CA LEU A 115 -12.73 -7.71 -2.92
C LEU A 115 -11.70 -8.51 -3.72
N GLU A 116 -12.17 -9.59 -4.33
CA GLU A 116 -11.34 -10.39 -5.24
C GLU A 116 -11.18 -9.66 -6.59
N LEU A 117 -9.93 -9.56 -7.05
CA LEU A 117 -9.54 -8.92 -8.30
C LEU A 117 -8.59 -9.81 -9.10
N LEU A 118 -8.60 -9.61 -10.41
CA LEU A 118 -7.68 -10.26 -11.33
C LEU A 118 -6.56 -9.30 -11.71
N THR A 119 -5.31 -9.74 -11.58
CA THR A 119 -4.16 -8.98 -12.09
C THR A 119 -4.15 -9.00 -13.62
N MET A 120 -3.67 -7.90 -14.20
CA MET A 120 -3.57 -7.71 -15.65
C MET A 120 -2.16 -7.34 -16.05
N TYR A 121 -1.78 -7.69 -17.28
CA TYR A 121 -0.56 -7.17 -17.87
C TYR A 121 -0.69 -5.67 -18.11
N ASN A 122 0.37 -4.91 -17.83
CA ASN A 122 0.40 -3.47 -18.07
C ASN A 122 0.08 -3.12 -19.53
N SER A 123 0.48 -3.96 -20.49
CA SER A 123 0.17 -3.79 -21.92
C SER A 123 -1.33 -3.81 -22.22
N ASP A 124 -2.14 -4.50 -21.42
CA ASP A 124 -3.58 -4.60 -21.65
C ASP A 124 -4.31 -3.35 -21.13
N CYS A 125 -3.96 -2.85 -19.96
CA CYS A 125 -4.49 -1.59 -19.43
C CYS A 125 -3.94 -0.37 -20.17
N GLN A 126 -2.70 -0.43 -20.69
CA GLN A 126 -2.09 0.65 -21.47
C GLN A 126 -2.93 1.05 -22.69
N ARG A 127 -3.74 0.14 -23.24
CA ARG A 127 -4.61 0.40 -24.41
C ARG A 127 -5.60 1.53 -24.18
N THR A 128 -6.01 1.74 -22.93
CA THR A 128 -6.97 2.79 -22.56
C THR A 128 -6.46 3.68 -21.43
N HIS A 129 -5.24 3.47 -20.91
CA HIS A 129 -4.63 4.34 -19.90
C HIS A 129 -4.20 5.67 -20.52
N ALA A 130 -4.49 6.77 -19.80
CA ALA A 130 -4.17 8.12 -20.25
C ALA A 130 -2.66 8.39 -20.30
N TYR A 131 -1.90 7.76 -19.40
CA TYR A 131 -0.46 7.94 -19.27
C TYR A 131 0.31 6.67 -19.64
N GLN A 132 1.64 6.75 -19.66
CA GLN A 132 2.48 5.59 -19.88
C GLN A 132 2.63 4.78 -18.58
N LEU A 133 2.07 3.57 -18.55
CA LEU A 133 2.29 2.61 -17.48
C LEU A 133 3.74 2.14 -17.51
N ARG A 134 4.39 2.27 -16.35
CA ARG A 134 5.73 1.75 -16.04
C ARG A 134 5.66 0.43 -15.29
N ASP A 135 6.78 -0.27 -15.18
CA ASP A 135 6.90 -1.50 -14.39
C ASP A 135 6.61 -1.30 -12.89
N SER A 136 6.68 -0.06 -12.42
CA SER A 136 6.24 0.35 -11.09
C SER A 136 4.74 0.23 -10.85
N HIS A 137 3.93 -0.04 -11.87
CA HIS A 137 2.48 -0.19 -11.76
C HIS A 137 2.06 -1.65 -11.89
N ILE A 138 1.00 -2.02 -11.18
CA ILE A 138 0.25 -3.24 -11.40
C ILE A 138 -1.21 -2.89 -11.65
N CYS A 139 -1.78 -3.48 -12.70
CA CYS A 139 -3.19 -3.30 -13.02
C CYS A 139 -4.02 -4.45 -12.46
N VAL A 140 -5.22 -4.13 -12.03
CA VAL A 140 -6.21 -5.10 -11.58
C VAL A 140 -7.59 -4.77 -12.12
N LYS A 141 -8.43 -5.78 -12.33
CA LYS A 141 -9.84 -5.61 -12.69
C LYS A 141 -10.74 -6.46 -11.82
N TYR A 142 -11.97 -6.00 -11.63
CA TYR A 142 -13.00 -6.83 -11.03
C TYR A 142 -13.50 -7.86 -12.06
N PRO A 143 -13.57 -9.15 -11.71
CA PRO A 143 -13.95 -10.21 -12.67
C PRO A 143 -15.41 -10.12 -13.14
N TYR A 144 -16.30 -9.56 -12.31
CA TYR A 144 -17.76 -9.63 -12.54
C TYR A 144 -18.42 -8.29 -12.91
N ARG A 145 -17.65 -7.20 -13.08
CA ARG A 145 -18.17 -5.87 -13.43
C ARG A 145 -17.26 -5.21 -14.45
N GLU A 146 -17.87 -4.40 -15.31
CA GLU A 146 -17.13 -3.61 -16.30
C GLU A 146 -16.40 -2.42 -15.69
N TYR A 147 -16.85 -1.90 -14.55
CA TYR A 147 -16.24 -0.74 -13.90
C TYR A 147 -15.56 -1.14 -12.58
N THR A 148 -14.28 -0.82 -12.46
CA THR A 148 -13.47 -1.06 -11.27
C THR A 148 -12.87 0.29 -10.86
N CYS A 149 -13.59 1.06 -10.05
CA CYS A 149 -13.10 2.33 -9.50
C CYS A 149 -13.57 2.42 -8.06
N PHE A 150 -12.71 1.95 -7.16
CA PHE A 150 -12.90 2.05 -5.72
C PHE A 150 -12.12 3.27 -5.20
N PRO A 151 -12.55 3.91 -4.10
CA PRO A 151 -11.81 5.01 -3.51
C PRO A 151 -10.33 4.67 -3.35
N SER A 152 -9.47 5.65 -3.66
CA SER A 152 -8.05 5.64 -3.31
C SER A 152 -7.90 5.20 -1.84
N HIS A 153 -6.74 4.64 -1.47
CA HIS A 153 -6.34 4.20 -0.11
C HIS A 153 -6.48 2.69 0.19
N SER A 154 -6.78 1.86 -0.81
CA SER A 154 -6.76 0.39 -0.65
C SER A 154 -5.36 -0.20 -0.78
N MET A 155 -5.21 -1.49 -0.46
CA MET A 155 -4.01 -2.27 -0.77
C MET A 155 -4.36 -3.64 -1.33
N LEU A 156 -3.50 -4.16 -2.20
CA LEU A 156 -3.62 -5.51 -2.74
C LEU A 156 -2.80 -6.47 -1.89
N ARG A 157 -3.44 -7.54 -1.44
CA ARG A 157 -2.77 -8.65 -0.79
C ARG A 157 -3.00 -9.96 -1.53
N TRP A 158 -2.17 -10.95 -1.21
CA TRP A 158 -2.35 -12.34 -1.58
C TRP A 158 -1.87 -13.22 -0.42
N GLU A 159 -2.52 -14.35 -0.17
CA GLU A 159 -2.12 -15.31 0.86
C GLU A 159 -1.57 -16.58 0.19
N ASP A 160 -0.46 -17.09 0.72
CA ASP A 160 0.10 -18.38 0.26
C ASP A 160 -0.68 -19.58 0.81
N ALA A 161 -0.23 -20.80 0.48
CA ALA A 161 -0.90 -22.03 0.90
C ALA A 161 -0.87 -22.22 2.43
N GLU A 162 0.07 -21.57 3.10
CA GLU A 162 0.26 -21.55 4.55
C GLU A 162 -0.53 -20.42 5.23
N GLY A 163 -1.21 -19.56 4.46
CA GLY A 163 -1.99 -18.43 4.97
C GLY A 163 -1.16 -17.21 5.32
N ILE A 164 0.07 -17.10 4.83
CA ILE A 164 0.93 -15.93 5.04
C ILE A 164 0.55 -14.83 4.06
N PRO A 165 0.20 -13.62 4.55
CA PRO A 165 -0.22 -12.53 3.68
C PRO A 165 0.98 -11.76 3.12
N TYR A 166 0.97 -11.56 1.81
CA TYR A 166 1.93 -10.75 1.05
C TYR A 166 1.27 -9.50 0.49
N LEU A 167 1.95 -8.37 0.63
CA LEU A 167 1.58 -7.12 -0.01
C LEU A 167 2.01 -7.15 -1.48
N ILE A 168 1.02 -7.08 -2.38
CA ILE A 168 1.22 -7.10 -3.84
C ILE A 168 1.25 -5.67 -4.39
N GLY A 169 0.40 -4.78 -3.85
CA GLY A 169 0.26 -3.43 -4.36
C GLY A 169 -0.30 -2.44 -3.35
N LEU A 170 0.03 -1.16 -3.54
CA LEU A 170 -0.50 -0.03 -2.77
C LEU A 170 -1.30 0.88 -3.69
N SER A 171 -2.48 1.34 -3.24
CA SER A 171 -3.30 2.25 -4.04
C SER A 171 -2.50 3.49 -4.39
N THR A 172 -2.59 3.86 -5.66
CA THR A 172 -2.18 5.18 -6.13
C THR A 172 -3.34 6.16 -6.01
N ASP A 173 -3.10 7.44 -6.27
CA ASP A 173 -4.18 8.41 -6.40
C ASP A 173 -4.91 8.20 -7.73
N THR A 174 -6.11 7.61 -7.66
CA THR A 174 -6.91 7.24 -8.83
C THR A 174 -8.10 8.18 -9.04
N ARG A 175 -7.97 9.48 -8.74
CA ARG A 175 -9.04 10.48 -8.99
C ARG A 175 -9.61 10.46 -10.42
N GLU A 176 -8.90 9.88 -11.38
CA GLU A 176 -9.29 9.74 -12.78
C GLU A 176 -9.87 8.34 -13.13
N CYS A 177 -10.09 7.41 -12.18
CA CYS A 177 -10.52 6.04 -12.48
C CYS A 177 -11.98 5.89 -12.95
N THR A 178 -12.75 6.98 -13.03
CA THR A 178 -14.21 6.95 -13.26
C THR A 178 -14.62 6.30 -14.59
N GLU A 179 -13.70 6.18 -15.54
CA GLU A 179 -13.97 5.62 -16.88
C GLU A 179 -13.18 4.35 -17.17
N TRP A 180 -12.39 3.83 -16.21
CA TRP A 180 -11.53 2.67 -16.47
C TRP A 180 -12.19 1.36 -16.00
N TYR A 181 -12.01 0.32 -16.82
CA TYR A 181 -12.40 -1.04 -16.45
C TYR A 181 -11.39 -1.73 -15.50
N TYR A 182 -10.33 -1.03 -15.12
CA TYR A 182 -9.24 -1.49 -14.27
C TYR A 182 -8.81 -0.39 -13.29
N MET A 183 -8.04 -0.79 -12.28
CA MET A 183 -7.35 0.10 -11.34
C MET A 183 -5.84 -0.11 -11.40
N THR A 184 -5.09 0.93 -11.06
CA THR A 184 -3.63 0.90 -10.96
C THR A 184 -3.17 1.01 -9.51
N PHE A 185 -2.17 0.20 -9.18
CA PHE A 185 -1.51 0.18 -7.88
C PHE A 185 0.00 0.28 -8.09
N SER A 186 0.72 0.79 -7.09
CA SER A 186 2.17 0.69 -7.01
C SER A 186 2.56 -0.76 -6.80
N ARG A 187 3.32 -1.34 -7.74
CA ARG A 187 3.74 -2.75 -7.76
C ARG A 187 4.87 -2.97 -6.76
N ILE A 188 4.59 -3.67 -5.65
CA ILE A 188 5.55 -3.80 -4.54
C ILE A 188 6.88 -4.41 -4.95
N VAL A 189 6.88 -5.45 -5.79
CA VAL A 189 8.12 -6.10 -6.21
C VAL A 189 9.05 -5.17 -7.00
N ALA A 190 8.52 -4.14 -7.66
CA ALA A 190 9.35 -3.14 -8.35
C ALA A 190 10.16 -2.27 -7.38
N PHE A 191 9.74 -2.21 -6.12
CA PHE A 191 10.39 -1.43 -5.06
C PHE A 191 11.03 -2.29 -3.99
N PHE A 192 11.05 -3.63 -4.14
CA PHE A 192 11.52 -4.53 -3.09
C PHE A 192 12.92 -4.16 -2.61
N ASP A 193 13.86 -3.97 -3.54
CA ASP A 193 15.25 -3.64 -3.23
C ASP A 193 15.33 -2.25 -2.56
N TRP A 194 14.61 -1.25 -3.09
CA TRP A 194 14.54 0.09 -2.49
C TRP A 194 13.95 0.08 -1.07
N ILE A 195 12.92 -0.73 -0.83
CA ILE A 195 12.31 -0.88 0.50
C ILE A 195 13.34 -1.47 1.47
N VAL A 196 14.02 -2.54 1.09
CA VAL A 196 15.04 -3.20 1.92
C VAL A 196 16.19 -2.25 2.24
N ASP A 197 16.71 -1.51 1.25
CA ASP A 197 17.79 -0.52 1.44
C ASP A 197 17.39 0.63 2.39
N ASN A 198 16.09 0.90 2.50
CA ASN A 198 15.53 1.94 3.36
C ASN A 198 14.93 1.41 4.67
N ILE A 199 15.10 0.13 5.01
CA ILE A 199 14.77 -0.42 6.33
C ILE A 199 16.07 -0.70 7.07
N ALA A 200 16.11 -0.43 8.38
CA ALA A 200 17.32 -0.72 9.16
C ALA A 200 17.57 -2.24 9.25
N GLU A 201 18.82 -2.69 9.12
CA GLU A 201 19.15 -4.11 9.30
C GLU A 201 18.65 -4.69 10.64
N GLU A 202 18.65 -3.88 11.71
CA GLU A 202 18.13 -4.29 13.00
C GLU A 202 16.61 -4.49 13.00
N GLU A 203 15.87 -3.69 12.24
CA GLU A 203 14.43 -3.86 12.04
C GLU A 203 14.13 -5.14 11.26
N ILE A 204 14.91 -5.40 10.20
CA ILE A 204 14.82 -6.64 9.41
C ILE A 204 15.06 -7.83 10.35
N LYS A 205 16.17 -7.83 11.09
CA LYS A 205 16.50 -8.91 12.05
C LYS A 205 15.43 -9.11 13.13
N ARG A 206 14.71 -8.07 13.56
CA ARG A 206 13.61 -8.18 14.53
C ARG A 206 12.29 -8.63 13.92
N SER A 207 12.03 -8.24 12.67
CA SER A 207 10.78 -8.56 11.97
C SER A 207 10.79 -9.97 11.37
N PHE A 208 11.97 -10.52 11.07
CA PHE A 208 12.16 -11.87 10.51
C PHE A 208 12.70 -12.90 11.51
N LYS A 209 13.01 -12.52 12.77
CA LYS A 209 13.22 -13.48 13.85
C LYS A 209 11.89 -13.77 14.55
N VAL A 210 11.23 -14.83 14.11
CA VAL A 210 10.30 -15.57 14.96
C VAL A 210 11.17 -16.17 16.08
N GLN A 211 10.89 -15.79 17.33
CA GLN A 211 11.51 -16.39 18.51
C GLN A 211 10.60 -17.51 19.03
#